data_AF-A0A077ZUS7-F1
#
_entry.id   AF-A0A077ZUS7-F1
#
_cell.length_a   1.000
_cell.length_b   1.000
_cell.length_c   1.000
_cell.angle_alpha   90.00
_cell.angle_beta   90.00
_cell.angle_gamma   90.00
#
_symmetry.space_group_name_H-M   'P 1'
#
loop_
_entity.id
_entity.type
_entity.pdbx_description
1 polymer ?
#
loop_
_entity_poly.entity_id
_entity_poly.type
_entity_poly.pdbx_seq_one_letter_code
_entity_poly.pdbx_strand_id
1 'polypeptide(L)'
;MEYHIIKNLDYLGGSQAYCILLFILFLFLSRARSFYYILYMTCAIFVQDVLKSVYKDPRPYMTQSEIINQNCSFSFGNPSGHTSFLTAFSFMVFLDYFKIKQEKNQLVSSYVKKSSISYFLLLVLILNIQALMAYSRVYDGTHSINQVLFGWQLGLWQALYFHYILRDNIIAIFKAIESKKQSSDIEDLQRYLIQAFLYYIIALAIHITVFVLVNQEEDVQPIWIERMNSKCRKVQIQNSFEYSGFQKSGYLSFILSAFISAIFLEKLLRQKFGISRSISKNNLSLSFYIIKILVALALATPIVVYHETFPSTPDNFYLTLMLKANLTSILGGMIFFGGIYDLIVFKLFNMLEQSLKEGKTSFMSENQSSEKLIDNEYADESTRS
;
A
#
# COMPACT_ATOMS: atom_id res chain seq x y z
N MET A 1 30.29 -5.32 9.20
CA MET A 1 29.55 -4.10 8.77
C MET A 1 28.79 -4.34 7.48
N GLU A 2 29.42 -4.92 6.45
CA GLU A 2 28.81 -5.20 5.14
C GLU A 2 27.51 -6.02 5.20
N TYR A 3 27.49 -7.10 6.00
CA TYR A 3 26.29 -7.93 6.15
C TYR A 3 25.07 -7.16 6.67
N HIS A 4 25.24 -6.24 7.61
CA HIS A 4 24.13 -5.44 8.14
C HIS A 4 23.53 -4.51 7.07
N ILE A 5 24.37 -3.96 6.19
CA ILE A 5 23.91 -3.11 5.09
C ILE A 5 23.09 -3.94 4.09
N ILE A 6 23.59 -5.12 3.71
CA ILE A 6 22.90 -6.04 2.80
C ILE A 6 21.55 -6.50 3.37
N LYS A 7 21.54 -6.85 4.66
CA LYS A 7 20.30 -7.24 5.37
C LYS A 7 19.28 -6.11 5.42
N ASN A 8 19.71 -4.87 5.65
CA ASN A 8 18.82 -3.72 5.66
C ASN A 8 18.29 -3.39 4.25
N LEU A 9 19.10 -3.59 3.21
CA LEU A 9 18.65 -3.45 1.82
C LEU A 9 17.53 -4.45 1.50
N ASP A 10 17.65 -5.70 1.97
CA ASP A 10 16.62 -6.72 1.76
C ASP A 10 15.25 -6.29 2.29
N TYR A 11 15.23 -5.59 3.43
CA TYR A 11 13.99 -5.06 4.02
C TYR A 11 13.22 -4.16 3.05
N LEU A 12 13.92 -3.33 2.25
CA LEU A 12 13.29 -2.46 1.24
C LEU A 12 12.56 -3.25 0.15
N GLY A 13 13.04 -4.46 -0.14
CA GLY A 13 12.44 -5.38 -1.10
C GLY A 13 11.32 -6.24 -0.52
N GLY A 14 11.13 -6.24 0.80
CA GLY A 14 10.21 -7.11 1.51
C GLY A 14 8.76 -6.60 1.53
N SER A 15 7.82 -7.52 1.77
CA SER A 15 6.38 -7.21 1.85
C SER A 15 6.06 -6.13 2.89
N GLN A 16 6.78 -6.11 4.01
CA GLN A 16 6.57 -5.16 5.10
C GLN A 16 6.84 -3.71 4.67
N ALA A 17 7.96 -3.47 3.96
CA ALA A 17 8.27 -2.14 3.46
C ALA A 17 7.18 -1.63 2.50
N TYR A 18 6.64 -2.50 1.65
CA TYR A 18 5.54 -2.12 0.75
C TYR A 18 4.24 -1.82 1.49
N CYS A 19 3.88 -2.59 2.52
CA CYS A 19 2.72 -2.28 3.34
C CYS A 19 2.85 -0.90 3.99
N ILE A 20 4.01 -0.58 4.56
CA ILE A 20 4.29 0.74 5.14
C ILE A 20 4.22 1.83 4.07
N LEU A 21 4.78 1.57 2.90
CA LEU A 21 4.82 2.52 1.80
C LEU A 21 3.43 2.79 1.21
N LEU A 22 2.63 1.77 0.97
CA LEU A 22 1.24 1.91 0.55
C LEU A 22 0.41 2.66 1.60
N PHE A 23 0.65 2.41 2.89
CA PHE A 23 0.03 3.14 3.98
C PHE A 23 0.41 4.63 3.94
N ILE A 24 1.69 4.97 3.77
CA ILE A 24 2.15 6.35 3.59
C ILE A 24 1.50 6.98 2.35
N LEU A 25 1.53 6.30 1.20
CA LEU A 25 0.90 6.79 -0.03
C LEU A 25 -0.59 7.04 0.17
N PHE A 26 -1.30 6.15 0.87
CA PHE A 26 -2.70 6.34 1.22
C PHE A 26 -2.95 7.59 2.06
N LEU A 27 -2.07 7.90 3.02
CA LEU A 27 -2.18 9.05 3.89
C LEU A 27 -1.89 10.38 3.16
N PHE A 28 -0.97 10.40 2.20
CA PHE A 28 -0.51 11.66 1.59
C PHE A 28 -1.04 11.92 0.18
N LEU A 29 -1.53 10.89 -0.53
CA LEU A 29 -2.07 11.04 -1.88
C LEU A 29 -3.59 11.17 -1.89
N SER A 30 -4.12 11.65 -3.02
CA SER A 30 -5.56 11.61 -3.30
C SER A 30 -6.05 10.17 -3.42
N ARG A 31 -7.28 9.89 -2.99
CA ARG A 31 -7.90 8.54 -3.03
C ARG A 31 -7.74 7.85 -4.40
N ALA A 32 -8.04 8.56 -5.49
CA ALA A 32 -7.84 8.04 -6.85
C ALA A 32 -6.42 7.51 -7.11
N ARG A 33 -5.41 8.24 -6.64
CA ARG A 33 -4.00 7.87 -6.83
C ARG A 33 -3.56 6.81 -5.83
N SER A 34 -4.01 6.87 -4.58
CA SER A 34 -3.78 5.82 -3.59
C SER A 34 -4.36 4.48 -4.06
N PHE A 35 -5.58 4.48 -4.60
CA PHE A 35 -6.18 3.30 -5.21
C PHE A 35 -5.34 2.77 -6.37
N TYR A 36 -4.91 3.66 -7.27
CA TYR A 36 -4.06 3.28 -8.40
C TYR A 36 -2.77 2.56 -7.95
N TYR A 37 -2.06 3.07 -6.94
CA TYR A 37 -0.86 2.42 -6.40
C TYR A 37 -1.15 1.08 -5.73
N ILE A 38 -2.25 0.98 -4.98
CA ILE A 38 -2.63 -0.28 -4.33
C ILE A 38 -3.05 -1.32 -5.39
N LEU A 39 -3.87 -0.94 -6.37
CA LEU A 39 -4.25 -1.81 -7.49
C LEU A 39 -3.01 -2.32 -8.24
N TYR A 40 -2.07 -1.41 -8.53
CA TYR A 40 -0.81 -1.78 -9.13
C TYR A 40 -0.06 -2.85 -8.33
N MET A 41 0.16 -2.60 -7.03
CA MET A 41 0.89 -3.53 -6.17
C MET A 41 0.16 -4.87 -6.02
N THR A 42 -1.17 -4.87 -5.91
CA THR A 42 -1.96 -6.10 -5.88
C THR A 42 -1.78 -6.90 -7.16
N CYS A 43 -1.81 -6.25 -8.34
CA CYS A 43 -1.56 -6.94 -9.61
C CYS A 43 -0.13 -7.46 -9.71
N ALA A 44 0.86 -6.71 -9.23
CA ALA A 44 2.24 -7.17 -9.17
C ALA A 44 2.38 -8.44 -8.31
N ILE A 45 1.73 -8.44 -7.13
CA ILE A 45 1.73 -9.58 -6.19
C ILE A 45 1.04 -10.78 -6.83
N PHE A 46 -0.15 -10.56 -7.40
CA PHE A 46 -0.92 -11.57 -8.13
C PHE A 46 -0.08 -12.27 -9.20
N VAL A 47 0.51 -11.51 -10.13
CA VAL A 47 1.29 -12.09 -11.23
C VAL A 47 2.50 -12.85 -10.68
N GLN A 48 3.19 -12.29 -9.68
CA GLN A 48 4.35 -12.93 -9.10
C GLN A 48 4.01 -14.25 -8.41
N ASP A 49 2.96 -14.29 -7.59
CA ASP A 49 2.59 -15.50 -6.85
C ASP A 49 2.08 -16.59 -7.81
N VAL A 50 1.31 -16.20 -8.84
CA VAL A 50 0.91 -17.12 -9.92
C VAL A 50 2.14 -17.69 -10.62
N LEU A 51 3.09 -16.85 -11.06
CA LEU A 51 4.29 -17.33 -11.75
C LEU A 51 5.17 -18.20 -10.85
N LYS A 52 5.30 -17.87 -9.56
CA LYS A 52 6.02 -18.71 -8.59
C LYS A 52 5.44 -20.11 -8.50
N SER A 53 4.12 -20.19 -8.38
CA SER A 53 3.42 -21.48 -8.32
C SER A 53 3.47 -22.22 -9.66
N VAL A 54 3.48 -21.53 -10.80
CA VAL A 54 3.59 -22.18 -12.12
C VAL A 54 5.00 -22.72 -12.35
N TYR A 55 6.05 -21.94 -12.07
CA TYR A 55 7.44 -22.35 -12.34
C TYR A 55 7.97 -23.37 -11.34
N LYS A 56 7.53 -23.32 -10.08
CA LYS A 56 7.95 -24.24 -9.01
C LYS A 56 9.47 -24.35 -8.83
N ASP A 57 10.21 -23.36 -9.31
CA ASP A 57 11.66 -23.41 -9.35
C ASP A 57 12.23 -23.30 -7.92
N PRO A 58 13.07 -24.25 -7.47
CA PRO A 58 13.60 -24.22 -6.12
C PRO A 58 14.57 -23.05 -5.93
N ARG A 59 14.84 -22.73 -4.66
CA ARG A 59 15.90 -21.78 -4.30
C ARG A 59 17.25 -22.49 -4.33
N PRO A 60 18.37 -21.77 -4.57
CA PRO A 60 19.69 -22.39 -4.62
C PRO A 60 20.04 -23.23 -3.38
N TYR A 61 19.72 -22.74 -2.17
CA TYR A 61 19.98 -23.48 -0.94
C TYR A 61 19.10 -24.74 -0.74
N MET A 62 18.01 -24.89 -1.50
CA MET A 62 17.16 -26.09 -1.49
C MET A 62 17.78 -27.20 -2.35
N THR A 63 18.52 -26.85 -3.41
CA THR A 63 19.14 -27.82 -4.33
C THR A 63 20.60 -28.10 -4.04
N GLN A 64 21.32 -27.17 -3.40
CA GLN A 64 22.73 -27.30 -3.08
C GLN A 64 22.97 -27.17 -1.57
N SER A 65 23.59 -28.19 -0.97
CA SER A 65 23.91 -28.23 0.46
C SER A 65 24.89 -27.13 0.86
N GLU A 66 25.80 -26.80 -0.04
CA GLU A 66 26.94 -25.91 0.16
C GLU A 66 26.52 -24.43 0.26
N ILE A 67 25.37 -24.08 -0.33
CA ILE A 67 24.83 -22.72 -0.27
C ILE A 67 24.24 -22.46 1.11
N ILE A 68 24.89 -21.59 1.88
CA ILE A 68 24.41 -21.11 3.17
C ILE A 68 23.50 -19.91 2.91
N ASN A 69 22.22 -20.03 3.27
CA ASN A 69 21.30 -18.91 3.16
C ASN A 69 21.37 -18.00 4.38
N GLN A 70 21.43 -16.69 4.16
CA GLN A 70 21.42 -15.71 5.25
C GLN A 70 20.01 -15.39 5.73
N ASN A 71 19.05 -15.43 4.79
CA ASN A 71 17.64 -15.20 5.03
C ASN A 71 16.84 -16.42 4.58
N CYS A 72 15.78 -16.74 5.32
CA CYS A 72 14.93 -17.87 5.03
C CYS A 72 13.67 -17.41 4.30
N SER A 73 13.33 -18.08 3.19
CA SER A 73 12.07 -17.85 2.50
C SER A 73 11.42 -19.17 2.11
N PHE A 74 10.18 -19.35 2.54
CA PHE A 74 9.49 -20.63 2.41
C PHE A 74 8.70 -20.77 1.11
N SER A 75 9.02 -19.98 0.08
CA SER A 75 8.32 -19.97 -1.23
C SER A 75 9.26 -20.38 -2.36
N PHE A 76 8.71 -20.69 -3.53
CA PHE A 76 9.50 -20.89 -4.75
C PHE A 76 10.39 -19.69 -5.09
N GLY A 77 11.50 -19.97 -5.78
CA GLY A 77 12.56 -19.03 -6.10
C GLY A 77 12.28 -18.15 -7.31
N ASN A 78 11.57 -18.63 -8.32
CA ASN A 78 11.40 -17.92 -9.59
C ASN A 78 9.98 -17.35 -9.79
N PRO A 79 9.81 -16.05 -10.08
CA PRO A 79 10.81 -14.97 -10.07
C PRO A 79 11.19 -14.51 -8.65
N SER A 80 12.28 -13.74 -8.54
CA SER A 80 12.63 -13.09 -7.28
C SER A 80 11.68 -11.94 -6.95
N GLY A 81 10.89 -12.13 -5.90
CA GLY A 81 9.86 -11.17 -5.51
C GLY A 81 10.38 -9.83 -5.01
N HIS A 82 11.51 -9.84 -4.30
CA HIS A 82 12.12 -8.60 -3.81
C HIS A 82 12.58 -7.73 -4.97
N THR A 83 13.22 -8.37 -5.95
CA THR A 83 13.69 -7.73 -7.17
C THR A 83 12.55 -7.23 -8.05
N SER A 84 11.52 -8.06 -8.31
CA SER A 84 10.38 -7.65 -9.13
C SER A 84 9.59 -6.52 -8.49
N PHE A 85 9.26 -6.60 -7.21
CA PHE A 85 8.51 -5.54 -6.54
C PHE A 85 9.29 -4.24 -6.42
N LEU A 86 10.58 -4.28 -6.10
CA LEU A 86 11.37 -3.06 -5.97
C LEU A 86 11.51 -2.36 -7.33
N THR A 87 11.69 -3.14 -8.40
CA THR A 87 11.73 -2.62 -9.78
C THR A 87 10.38 -2.04 -10.15
N ALA A 88 9.32 -2.83 -10.00
CA ALA A 88 7.95 -2.44 -10.26
C ALA A 88 7.62 -1.12 -9.55
N PHE A 89 7.79 -1.05 -8.23
CA PHE A 89 7.39 0.10 -7.45
C PHE A 89 8.24 1.35 -7.76
N SER A 90 9.57 1.22 -7.78
CA SER A 90 10.47 2.37 -7.99
C SER A 90 10.29 3.01 -9.36
N PHE A 91 10.20 2.22 -10.44
CA PHE A 91 9.94 2.73 -11.79
C PHE A 91 8.54 3.32 -11.91
N MET A 92 7.54 2.70 -11.26
CA MET A 92 6.17 3.23 -11.27
C MET A 92 6.10 4.62 -10.61
N VAL A 93 6.68 4.78 -9.42
CA VAL A 93 6.76 6.09 -8.74
C VAL A 93 7.56 7.11 -9.55
N PHE A 94 8.69 6.69 -10.13
CA PHE A 94 9.51 7.54 -10.98
C PHE A 94 8.72 8.10 -12.17
N LEU A 95 8.04 7.23 -12.92
CA LEU A 95 7.27 7.61 -14.09
C LEU A 95 6.07 8.49 -13.70
N ASP A 96 5.31 8.13 -12.65
CA ASP A 96 4.18 8.94 -12.19
C ASP A 96 4.61 10.32 -11.69
N TYR A 97 5.74 10.42 -10.97
CA TYR A 97 6.30 11.70 -10.51
C TYR A 97 6.55 12.66 -11.68
N PHE A 98 7.22 12.20 -12.74
CA PHE A 98 7.51 13.04 -13.90
C PHE A 98 6.26 13.36 -14.72
N LYS A 99 5.32 12.43 -14.85
CA LYS A 99 4.01 12.69 -15.50
C LYS A 99 3.23 13.77 -14.76
N ILE A 100 3.18 13.76 -13.42
CA ILE A 100 2.53 14.80 -12.63
C ILE A 100 3.21 16.16 -12.83
N LYS A 101 4.54 16.17 -12.83
CA LYS A 101 5.32 17.39 -13.06
C LYS A 101 5.04 17.96 -14.45
N GLN A 102 4.95 17.10 -15.46
CA GLN A 102 4.59 17.47 -16.83
C GLN A 102 3.17 18.04 -16.91
N GLU A 103 2.17 17.38 -16.30
CA GLU A 103 0.77 17.85 -16.24
C GLU A 103 0.66 19.24 -15.60
N LYS A 104 1.43 19.50 -14.53
CA LYS A 104 1.47 20.81 -13.88
C LYS A 104 2.18 21.87 -14.72
N ASN A 105 3.28 21.51 -15.39
CA ASN A 105 4.07 22.45 -16.19
C ASN A 105 3.40 22.79 -17.53
N GLN A 106 2.57 21.93 -18.10
CA GLN A 106 1.76 22.28 -19.27
C GLN A 106 0.79 23.43 -18.98
N LEU A 107 0.36 23.59 -17.72
CA LEU A 107 -0.42 24.75 -17.28
C LEU A 107 0.44 26.02 -17.13
N VAL A 108 1.78 25.90 -17.15
CA VAL A 108 2.75 26.99 -16.91
C VAL A 108 3.79 26.99 -18.05
N SER A 109 3.36 27.51 -19.20
CA SER A 109 3.96 27.47 -20.55
C SER A 109 5.48 27.76 -20.77
N SER A 110 6.36 27.90 -19.77
CA SER A 110 7.70 28.51 -20.02
C SER A 110 8.93 27.90 -19.33
N TYR A 111 8.89 26.68 -18.77
CA TYR A 111 10.05 26.13 -18.01
C TYR A 111 10.34 24.65 -18.30
N VAL A 112 11.05 24.33 -19.39
CA VAL A 112 11.35 22.93 -19.80
C VAL A 112 12.82 22.51 -19.64
N LYS A 113 13.81 23.41 -19.50
CA LYS A 113 15.23 22.98 -19.47
C LYS A 113 15.72 22.33 -18.16
N LYS A 114 15.13 22.62 -16.99
CA LYS A 114 15.63 22.13 -15.68
C LYS A 114 15.20 20.69 -15.31
N SER A 115 14.36 20.03 -16.13
CA SER A 115 13.82 18.70 -15.81
C SER A 115 14.77 17.53 -16.13
N SER A 116 15.72 17.72 -17.05
CA SER A 116 16.55 16.62 -17.57
C SER A 116 17.58 16.10 -16.56
N ILE A 117 18.27 16.99 -15.82
CA ILE A 117 19.27 16.58 -14.82
C ILE A 117 18.61 15.82 -13.65
N SER A 118 17.48 16.33 -13.13
CA SER A 118 16.75 15.64 -12.05
C SER A 118 16.24 14.27 -12.47
N TYR A 119 15.84 14.13 -13.73
CA TYR A 119 15.43 12.85 -14.30
C TYR A 119 16.60 11.87 -14.34
N PHE A 120 17.74 12.30 -14.87
CA PHE A 120 18.94 11.48 -14.96
C PHE A 120 19.46 11.05 -13.58
N LEU A 121 19.58 11.99 -12.62
CA LEU A 121 20.06 11.67 -11.27
C LEU A 121 19.14 10.67 -10.55
N LEU A 122 17.82 10.84 -10.66
CA LEU A 122 16.87 9.92 -10.04
C LEU A 122 16.88 8.55 -10.72
N LEU A 123 17.05 8.50 -12.04
CA LEU A 123 17.19 7.24 -12.78
C LEU A 123 18.46 6.49 -12.35
N VAL A 124 19.60 7.19 -12.26
CA VAL A 124 20.86 6.61 -11.77
C VAL A 124 20.67 6.06 -10.36
N LEU A 125 20.02 6.81 -9.46
CA LEU A 125 19.73 6.34 -8.10
C LEU A 125 18.90 5.05 -8.10
N ILE A 126 17.83 5.00 -8.90
CA ILE A 126 16.96 3.82 -9.01
C ILE A 126 17.75 2.62 -9.52
N LEU A 127 18.53 2.77 -10.60
CA LEU A 127 19.33 1.67 -11.17
C LEU A 127 20.36 1.14 -10.18
N ASN A 128 21.01 2.01 -9.39
CA ASN A 128 21.92 1.59 -8.34
C ASN A 128 21.22 0.80 -7.24
N ILE A 129 20.03 1.25 -6.79
CA ILE A 129 19.23 0.52 -5.80
C ILE A 129 18.82 -0.86 -6.34
N GLN A 130 18.46 -0.97 -7.62
CA GLN A 130 18.15 -2.26 -8.24
C GLN A 130 19.35 -3.21 -8.27
N ALA A 131 20.53 -2.71 -8.65
CA ALA A 131 21.76 -3.48 -8.67
C ALA A 131 22.13 -3.99 -7.26
N LEU A 132 21.99 -3.14 -6.23
CA LEU A 132 22.23 -3.50 -4.83
C LEU A 132 21.24 -4.56 -4.34
N MET A 133 19.97 -4.46 -4.73
CA MET A 133 18.96 -5.48 -4.39
C MET A 133 19.28 -6.82 -5.07
N ALA A 134 19.63 -6.81 -6.35
CA ALA A 134 20.04 -8.02 -7.07
C ALA A 134 21.26 -8.69 -6.43
N TYR A 135 22.29 -7.89 -6.11
CA TYR A 135 23.46 -8.37 -5.40
C TYR A 135 23.08 -8.99 -4.05
N SER A 136 22.25 -8.31 -3.25
CA SER A 136 21.76 -8.82 -1.97
C SER A 136 21.07 -10.19 -2.10
N ARG A 137 20.19 -10.37 -3.10
CA ARG A 137 19.45 -11.63 -3.27
C ARG A 137 20.32 -12.82 -3.66
N VAL A 138 21.34 -12.59 -4.48
CA VAL A 138 22.33 -13.61 -4.88
C VAL A 138 23.29 -13.89 -3.73
N TYR A 139 23.81 -12.84 -3.08
CA TYR A 139 24.72 -12.94 -1.94
C TYR A 139 24.09 -13.71 -0.78
N ASP A 140 22.80 -13.48 -0.51
CA ASP A 140 22.04 -14.20 0.52
C ASP A 140 21.84 -15.70 0.21
N GLY A 141 22.20 -16.18 -0.99
CA GLY A 141 22.03 -17.57 -1.43
C GLY A 141 20.56 -17.97 -1.69
N THR A 142 19.65 -17.00 -1.67
CA THR A 142 18.20 -17.23 -1.73
C THR A 142 17.61 -17.24 -3.13
N HIS A 143 18.35 -16.68 -4.10
CA HIS A 143 17.98 -16.62 -5.50
C HIS A 143 19.20 -16.81 -6.39
N SER A 144 19.00 -17.46 -7.53
CA SER A 144 19.98 -17.50 -8.60
C SER A 144 19.92 -16.23 -9.47
N ILE A 145 20.94 -16.01 -10.30
CA ILE A 145 21.02 -14.84 -11.18
C ILE A 145 19.84 -14.79 -12.15
N ASN A 146 19.44 -15.92 -12.76
CA ASN A 146 18.29 -15.97 -13.66
C ASN A 146 16.97 -15.58 -12.98
N GLN A 147 16.76 -16.00 -11.73
CA GLN A 147 15.56 -15.63 -10.94
C GLN A 147 15.50 -14.12 -10.67
N VAL A 148 16.66 -13.50 -10.44
CA VAL A 148 16.79 -12.04 -10.25
C VAL A 148 16.57 -11.28 -11.56
N LEU A 149 17.21 -11.71 -12.65
CA LEU A 149 17.03 -11.09 -13.97
C LEU A 149 15.58 -11.15 -14.43
N PHE A 150 14.91 -12.29 -14.23
CA PHE A 150 13.49 -12.40 -14.56
C PHE A 150 12.62 -11.52 -13.66
N GLY A 151 12.98 -11.37 -12.38
CA GLY A 151 12.37 -10.39 -11.48
C GLY A 151 12.45 -8.96 -12.03
N TRP A 152 13.61 -8.51 -12.50
CA TRP A 152 13.77 -7.19 -13.13
C TRP A 152 12.90 -7.02 -14.36
N GLN A 153 12.93 -8.00 -15.27
CA GLN A 153 12.13 -7.95 -16.50
C GLN A 153 10.64 -7.84 -16.18
N LEU A 154 10.15 -8.67 -15.26
CA LEU A 154 8.75 -8.67 -14.85
C LEU A 154 8.35 -7.35 -14.20
N GLY A 155 9.16 -6.85 -13.26
CA GLY A 155 8.87 -5.60 -12.56
C GLY A 155 8.87 -4.38 -13.49
N LEU A 156 9.84 -4.31 -14.41
CA LEU A 156 9.89 -3.24 -15.41
C LEU A 156 8.69 -3.30 -16.36
N TRP A 157 8.35 -4.49 -16.86
CA TRP A 157 7.19 -4.69 -17.72
C TRP A 157 5.89 -4.24 -17.03
N GLN A 158 5.70 -4.63 -15.76
CA GLN A 158 4.53 -4.21 -14.97
C GLN A 158 4.47 -2.69 -14.82
N ALA A 159 5.59 -2.04 -14.46
CA ALA A 159 5.65 -0.59 -14.29
C ALA A 159 5.28 0.16 -15.58
N LEU A 160 5.85 -0.26 -16.71
CA LEU A 160 5.58 0.34 -18.02
C LEU A 160 4.12 0.14 -18.44
N TYR A 161 3.60 -1.08 -18.31
CA TYR A 161 2.22 -1.40 -18.66
C TYR A 161 1.24 -0.56 -17.82
N PHE A 162 1.41 -0.53 -16.51
CA PHE A 162 0.53 0.24 -15.63
C PHE A 162 0.62 1.74 -15.87
N HIS A 163 1.82 2.27 -16.12
CA HIS A 163 2.01 3.70 -16.32
C HIS A 163 1.42 4.17 -17.66
N TYR A 164 1.71 3.47 -18.75
CA TYR A 164 1.35 3.92 -20.09
C TYR A 164 -0.03 3.47 -20.55
N ILE A 165 -0.54 2.33 -20.05
CA ILE A 165 -1.82 1.75 -20.51
C ILE A 165 -2.95 2.02 -19.52
N LEU A 166 -2.71 1.83 -18.21
CA LEU A 166 -3.79 1.79 -17.22
C LEU A 166 -3.96 3.09 -16.42
N ARG A 167 -2.89 3.85 -16.20
CA ARG A 167 -2.85 5.00 -15.28
C ARG A 167 -3.99 5.98 -15.49
N ASP A 168 -4.07 6.55 -16.69
CA ASP A 168 -4.95 7.68 -16.96
C ASP A 168 -6.42 7.23 -16.88
N ASN A 169 -6.73 6.01 -17.32
CA ASN A 169 -8.06 5.40 -17.21
C ASN A 169 -8.48 5.18 -15.75
N ILE A 170 -7.63 4.56 -14.92
CA ILE A 170 -7.94 4.30 -13.50
C ILE A 170 -8.14 5.61 -12.74
N ILE A 171 -7.25 6.59 -12.95
CA ILE A 171 -7.34 7.90 -12.29
C ILE A 171 -8.61 8.63 -12.75
N ALA A 172 -8.98 8.54 -14.03
CA ALA A 172 -10.19 9.16 -14.55
C ALA A 172 -11.46 8.55 -13.95
N ILE A 173 -11.55 7.21 -13.87
CA ILE A 173 -12.70 6.52 -13.25
C ILE A 173 -12.88 6.97 -11.80
N PHE A 174 -11.81 6.98 -10.99
CA PHE A 174 -11.91 7.43 -9.61
C PHE A 174 -12.26 8.91 -9.49
N LYS A 175 -11.67 9.78 -10.31
CA LYS A 175 -12.05 11.21 -10.33
C LYS A 175 -13.52 11.39 -10.72
N ALA A 176 -14.05 10.58 -11.62
CA ALA A 176 -15.46 10.61 -12.01
C ALA A 176 -16.36 10.22 -10.83
N ILE A 177 -16.06 9.10 -10.15
CA ILE A 177 -16.75 8.67 -8.90
C ILE A 177 -16.74 9.78 -7.84
N GLU A 178 -15.61 10.48 -7.73
CA GLU A 178 -15.43 11.53 -6.74
C GLU A 178 -16.17 12.84 -7.07
N SER A 179 -16.31 13.16 -8.36
CA SER A 179 -16.87 14.41 -8.85
C SER A 179 -18.40 14.41 -8.69
N LYS A 180 -18.95 15.48 -8.10
CA LYS A 180 -20.37 15.62 -7.72
C LYS A 180 -21.38 15.62 -8.88
N LYS A 181 -21.05 15.16 -10.09
CA LYS A 181 -22.04 15.08 -11.18
C LYS A 181 -23.06 14.01 -10.82
N GLN A 182 -24.16 14.49 -10.24
CA GLN A 182 -25.26 13.74 -9.64
C GLN A 182 -26.00 12.83 -10.64
N SER A 183 -25.65 12.91 -11.93
CA SER A 183 -26.33 12.24 -13.04
C SER A 183 -25.39 11.79 -14.17
N SER A 184 -24.06 11.78 -14.02
CA SER A 184 -23.23 11.12 -15.04
C SER A 184 -23.43 9.61 -14.91
N ASP A 185 -24.34 9.12 -15.75
CA ASP A 185 -24.80 7.77 -16.05
C ASP A 185 -24.57 6.71 -14.96
N ILE A 186 -25.64 6.45 -14.21
CA ILE A 186 -25.78 5.24 -13.38
C ILE A 186 -25.39 3.98 -14.19
N GLU A 187 -25.64 3.99 -15.50
CA GLU A 187 -25.23 2.95 -16.44
C GLU A 187 -23.72 2.74 -16.47
N ASP A 188 -22.91 3.80 -16.53
CA ASP A 188 -21.44 3.69 -16.54
C ASP A 188 -20.93 3.10 -15.23
N LEU A 189 -21.53 3.51 -14.10
CA LEU A 189 -21.16 2.99 -12.80
C LEU A 189 -21.46 1.48 -12.68
N GLN A 190 -22.63 1.05 -13.14
CA GLN A 190 -23.00 -0.36 -13.19
C GLN A 190 -22.04 -1.14 -14.08
N ARG A 191 -21.68 -0.61 -15.25
CA ARG A 191 -20.69 -1.22 -16.16
C ARG A 191 -19.33 -1.40 -15.47
N TYR A 192 -18.83 -0.38 -14.78
CA TYR A 192 -17.56 -0.49 -14.05
C TYR A 192 -17.61 -1.51 -12.91
N LEU A 193 -18.72 -1.59 -12.18
CA LEU A 193 -18.91 -2.60 -11.14
C LEU A 193 -18.90 -4.01 -11.72
N ILE A 194 -19.66 -4.24 -12.80
CA ILE A 194 -19.71 -5.54 -13.48
C ILE A 194 -18.30 -5.93 -13.97
N GLN A 195 -17.58 -5.01 -14.58
CA GLN A 195 -16.19 -5.25 -15.02
C GLN A 195 -15.27 -5.57 -13.85
N ALA A 196 -15.34 -4.82 -12.75
CA ALA A 196 -14.53 -5.07 -11.56
C ALA A 196 -14.80 -6.46 -10.95
N PHE A 197 -16.07 -6.85 -10.85
CA PHE A 197 -16.46 -8.20 -10.40
C PHE A 197 -15.98 -9.28 -11.36
N LEU A 198 -16.11 -9.07 -12.67
CA LEU A 198 -15.63 -10.03 -13.67
C LEU A 198 -14.11 -10.24 -13.56
N TYR A 199 -13.34 -9.15 -13.47
CA TYR A 199 -11.88 -9.24 -13.29
C TYR A 199 -11.51 -9.92 -11.97
N TYR A 200 -12.24 -9.63 -10.90
CA TYR A 200 -12.04 -10.31 -9.61
C TYR A 200 -12.30 -11.82 -9.72
N ILE A 201 -13.41 -12.24 -10.32
CA ILE A 201 -13.76 -13.66 -10.51
C ILE A 201 -12.70 -14.36 -11.35
N ILE A 202 -12.27 -13.75 -12.46
CA ILE A 202 -11.22 -14.30 -13.33
C ILE A 202 -9.91 -14.46 -12.56
N ALA A 203 -9.46 -13.41 -11.86
CA ALA A 203 -8.22 -13.46 -11.08
C ALA A 203 -8.28 -14.51 -9.96
N LEU A 204 -9.40 -14.59 -9.24
CA LEU A 204 -9.60 -15.60 -8.20
C LEU A 204 -9.63 -17.02 -8.79
N ALA A 205 -10.31 -17.21 -9.93
CA ALA A 205 -10.32 -18.49 -10.63
C ALA A 205 -8.91 -18.93 -11.04
N ILE A 206 -8.10 -18.02 -11.60
CA ILE A 206 -6.69 -18.31 -11.93
C ILE A 206 -5.91 -18.75 -10.68
N HIS A 207 -6.05 -18.04 -9.56
CA HIS A 207 -5.37 -18.43 -8.32
C HIS A 207 -5.79 -19.80 -7.80
N ILE A 208 -7.10 -20.07 -7.80
CA ILE A 208 -7.65 -21.38 -7.37
C ILE A 208 -7.16 -22.48 -8.28
N THR A 209 -7.25 -22.30 -9.60
CA THR A 209 -6.81 -23.30 -10.58
C THR A 209 -5.31 -23.59 -10.43
N VAL A 210 -4.47 -22.56 -10.37
CA VAL A 210 -3.02 -22.74 -10.20
C VAL A 210 -2.71 -23.43 -8.87
N PHE A 211 -3.38 -23.04 -7.78
CA PHE A 211 -3.21 -23.70 -6.47
C PHE A 211 -3.58 -25.19 -6.52
N VAL A 212 -4.75 -25.53 -7.09
CA VAL A 212 -5.23 -26.92 -7.17
C VAL A 212 -4.29 -27.77 -8.03
N LEU A 213 -3.86 -27.27 -9.19
CA LEU A 213 -2.95 -28.00 -10.08
C LEU A 213 -1.61 -28.28 -9.38
N VAL A 214 -1.00 -27.26 -8.77
CA VAL A 214 0.30 -27.39 -8.11
C VAL A 214 0.22 -28.31 -6.88
N ASN A 215 -0.87 -28.22 -6.12
CA ASN A 215 -1.07 -29.06 -4.95
C ASN A 215 -1.31 -30.54 -5.33
N GLN A 216 -1.84 -30.83 -6.51
CA GLN A 216 -2.09 -32.20 -6.98
C GLN A 216 -0.83 -32.89 -7.53
N GLU A 217 0.13 -32.14 -8.07
CA GLU A 217 1.33 -32.69 -8.69
C GLU A 217 2.35 -33.22 -7.68
N GLU A 218 2.23 -32.90 -6.37
CA GLU A 218 3.19 -33.27 -5.32
C GLU A 218 4.66 -32.93 -5.66
N ASP A 219 4.87 -31.89 -6.47
CA ASP A 219 6.17 -31.54 -7.05
C ASP A 219 7.21 -31.02 -6.03
N VAL A 220 6.80 -30.75 -4.80
CA VAL A 220 7.71 -30.30 -3.74
C VAL A 220 8.54 -31.49 -3.28
N GLN A 221 9.77 -31.58 -3.79
CA GLN A 221 10.68 -32.66 -3.44
C GLN A 221 10.96 -32.68 -1.92
N PRO A 222 10.86 -33.83 -1.24
CA PRO A 222 11.11 -33.92 0.21
C PRO A 222 12.47 -33.38 0.64
N ILE A 223 13.49 -33.54 -0.21
CA ILE A 223 14.85 -33.03 0.03
C ILE A 223 14.90 -31.50 0.12
N TRP A 224 14.02 -30.78 -0.59
CA TRP A 224 13.93 -29.32 -0.48
C TRP A 224 13.41 -28.91 0.90
N ILE A 225 12.40 -29.63 1.41
CA ILE A 225 11.83 -29.39 2.74
C ILE A 225 12.86 -29.74 3.83
N GLU A 226 13.56 -30.86 3.70
CA GLU A 226 14.61 -31.29 4.62
C GLU A 226 15.72 -30.24 4.70
N ARG A 227 16.27 -29.83 3.56
CA ARG A 227 17.34 -28.82 3.49
C ARG A 227 16.88 -27.45 3.96
N MET A 228 15.64 -27.09 3.69
CA MET A 228 15.05 -25.87 4.23
C MET A 228 14.94 -25.96 5.76
N ASN A 229 14.48 -27.07 6.32
CA ASN A 229 14.37 -27.26 7.77
C ASN A 229 15.72 -27.41 8.48
N SER A 230 16.78 -27.84 7.78
CA SER A 230 18.12 -27.92 8.37
C SER A 230 18.82 -26.56 8.44
N LYS A 231 18.52 -25.66 7.50
CA LYS A 231 19.12 -24.31 7.43
C LYS A 231 18.24 -23.22 8.03
N CYS A 232 16.93 -23.45 8.12
CA CYS A 232 15.93 -22.52 8.63
C CYS A 232 15.20 -23.07 9.85
N ARG A 233 14.43 -22.21 10.53
CA ARG A 233 13.48 -22.66 11.56
C ARG A 233 12.45 -23.61 10.91
N LYS A 234 12.03 -24.64 11.67
CA LYS A 234 11.04 -25.63 11.22
C LYS A 234 9.84 -24.96 10.56
N VAL A 235 9.65 -25.26 9.28
CA VAL A 235 8.63 -24.64 8.43
C VAL A 235 7.32 -25.39 8.58
N GLN A 236 6.24 -24.66 8.85
CA GLN A 236 4.90 -25.19 8.70
C GLN A 236 4.53 -25.18 7.22
N ILE A 237 4.23 -26.35 6.65
CA ILE A 237 3.96 -26.51 5.21
C ILE A 237 2.82 -25.57 4.76
N GLN A 238 1.83 -25.34 5.62
CA GLN A 238 0.68 -24.47 5.36
C GLN A 238 1.05 -22.99 5.14
N ASN A 239 2.27 -22.60 5.48
CA ASN A 239 2.80 -21.24 5.29
C ASN A 239 3.92 -21.20 4.23
N SER A 240 4.04 -22.24 3.41
CA SER A 240 5.10 -22.41 2.41
C SER A 240 4.54 -22.58 0.99
N PHE A 241 5.41 -22.44 0.00
CA PHE A 241 5.16 -22.69 -1.42
C PHE A 241 3.85 -22.05 -1.93
N GLU A 242 2.98 -22.82 -2.56
CA GLU A 242 1.71 -22.39 -3.14
C GLU A 242 0.71 -21.89 -2.09
N TYR A 243 0.72 -22.43 -0.86
CA TYR A 243 -0.16 -21.97 0.21
C TYR A 243 0.09 -20.50 0.57
N SER A 244 1.37 -20.09 0.63
CA SER A 244 1.73 -18.70 0.90
C SER A 244 1.26 -17.76 -0.21
N GLY A 245 1.38 -18.17 -1.48
CA GLY A 245 0.88 -17.40 -2.62
C GLY A 245 -0.64 -17.27 -2.59
N PHE A 246 -1.33 -18.35 -2.26
CA PHE A 246 -2.78 -18.37 -2.24
C PHE A 246 -3.38 -17.56 -1.09
N GLN A 247 -2.77 -17.53 0.10
CA GLN A 247 -3.21 -16.65 1.20
C GLN A 247 -3.23 -15.16 0.79
N LYS A 248 -2.30 -14.75 -0.08
CA LYS A 248 -2.23 -13.38 -0.60
C LYS A 248 -3.32 -13.06 -1.63
N SER A 249 -4.07 -14.04 -2.11
CA SER A 249 -5.24 -13.78 -2.97
C SER A 249 -6.29 -12.89 -2.28
N GLY A 250 -6.28 -12.81 -0.94
CA GLY A 250 -7.09 -11.83 -0.19
C GLY A 250 -6.89 -10.39 -0.64
N TYR A 251 -5.72 -10.01 -1.17
CA TYR A 251 -5.51 -8.67 -1.73
C TYR A 251 -6.43 -8.34 -2.91
N LEU A 252 -6.90 -9.34 -3.67
CA LEU A 252 -7.90 -9.13 -4.70
C LEU A 252 -9.23 -8.66 -4.10
N SER A 253 -9.61 -9.25 -2.96
CA SER A 253 -10.80 -8.86 -2.21
C SER A 253 -10.67 -7.46 -1.60
N PHE A 254 -9.46 -7.07 -1.19
CA PHE A 254 -9.19 -5.69 -0.77
C PHE A 254 -9.46 -4.68 -1.90
N ILE A 255 -8.99 -4.97 -3.11
CA ILE A 255 -9.19 -4.09 -4.27
C ILE A 255 -10.67 -3.99 -4.64
N LEU A 256 -11.36 -5.12 -4.72
CA LEU A 256 -12.79 -5.13 -5.03
C LEU A 256 -13.59 -4.38 -3.96
N SER A 257 -13.35 -4.63 -2.68
CA SER A 257 -14.07 -3.96 -1.60
C SER A 257 -13.73 -2.46 -1.54
N ALA A 258 -12.48 -2.07 -1.78
CA ALA A 258 -12.08 -0.67 -1.89
C ALA A 258 -12.82 0.04 -3.03
N PHE A 259 -12.94 -0.61 -4.19
CA PHE A 259 -13.64 -0.07 -5.35
C PHE A 259 -15.15 0.10 -5.08
N ILE A 260 -15.82 -0.95 -4.58
CA ILE A 260 -17.24 -0.91 -4.22
C ILE A 260 -17.51 0.16 -3.17
N SER A 261 -16.63 0.28 -2.18
CA SER A 261 -16.82 1.22 -1.07
C SER A 261 -16.62 2.67 -1.48
N ALA A 262 -15.67 2.95 -2.36
CA ALA A 262 -15.51 4.26 -2.97
C ALA A 262 -16.76 4.69 -3.76
N ILE A 263 -17.48 3.73 -4.35
CA ILE A 263 -18.71 3.99 -5.10
C ILE A 263 -19.92 4.21 -4.17
N PHE A 264 -20.20 3.25 -3.29
CA PHE A 264 -21.45 3.24 -2.53
C PHE A 264 -21.31 3.92 -1.17
N LEU A 265 -20.34 3.48 -0.37
CA LEU A 265 -20.25 3.91 1.03
C LEU A 265 -19.80 5.36 1.13
N GLU A 266 -18.85 5.78 0.30
CA GLU A 266 -18.42 7.18 0.26
C GLU A 266 -19.58 8.10 -0.15
N LYS A 267 -20.40 7.70 -1.12
CA LYS A 267 -21.59 8.47 -1.55
C LYS A 267 -22.62 8.59 -0.44
N LEU A 268 -22.95 7.47 0.23
CA LEU A 268 -23.92 7.44 1.34
C LEU A 268 -23.47 8.31 2.51
N LEU A 269 -22.20 8.21 2.93
CA LEU A 269 -21.66 9.00 4.03
C LEU A 269 -21.63 10.50 3.69
N ARG A 270 -21.26 10.86 2.46
CA ARG A 270 -21.29 12.27 2.01
C ARG A 270 -22.69 12.86 2.03
N GLN A 271 -23.69 12.11 1.56
CA GLN A 271 -25.08 12.56 1.57
C GLN A 271 -25.59 12.74 3.01
N LYS A 272 -25.30 11.77 3.90
CA LYS A 272 -25.80 11.78 5.28
C LYS A 272 -25.14 12.82 6.17
N PHE A 273 -23.83 13.02 6.02
CA PHE A 273 -23.05 13.88 6.92
C PHE A 273 -22.66 15.23 6.31
N GLY A 274 -23.08 15.52 5.07
CA GLY A 274 -22.82 16.79 4.41
C GLY A 274 -21.32 17.10 4.27
N ILE A 275 -20.46 16.08 4.19
CA ILE A 275 -19.00 16.24 4.13
C ILE A 275 -18.64 16.92 2.80
N SER A 276 -18.56 18.25 2.84
CA SER A 276 -18.04 19.03 1.72
C SER A 276 -16.53 18.82 1.66
N ARG A 277 -16.04 18.33 0.53
CA ARG A 277 -14.61 18.09 0.26
C ARG A 277 -13.72 19.33 0.32
N SER A 278 -14.27 20.49 0.66
CA SER A 278 -13.54 21.75 0.81
C SER A 278 -12.79 21.82 2.15
N ILE A 279 -12.06 20.77 2.54
CA ILE A 279 -10.88 21.02 3.37
C ILE A 279 -9.89 21.67 2.40
N SER A 280 -9.87 23.00 2.42
CA SER A 280 -8.97 23.80 1.60
C SER A 280 -7.55 23.26 1.78
N LYS A 281 -7.00 22.68 0.72
CA LYS A 281 -5.65 22.09 0.70
C LYS A 281 -4.55 23.10 1.07
N ASN A 282 -4.89 24.39 1.14
CA ASN A 282 -3.91 25.46 1.23
C ASN A 282 -3.37 25.68 2.65
N ASN A 283 -3.94 25.08 3.71
CA ASN A 283 -3.42 25.22 5.08
C ASN A 283 -3.66 23.95 5.94
N LEU A 284 -3.21 22.78 5.48
CA LEU A 284 -3.23 21.58 6.33
C LEU A 284 -2.15 21.70 7.41
N SER A 285 -2.56 21.83 8.68
CA SER A 285 -1.65 21.87 9.82
C SER A 285 -1.01 20.50 10.08
N LEU A 286 0.16 20.48 10.74
CA LEU A 286 0.80 19.23 11.18
C LEU A 286 -0.16 18.36 12.00
N SER A 287 -1.00 18.98 12.82
CA SER A 287 -2.03 18.32 13.62
C SER A 287 -3.01 17.50 12.79
N PHE A 288 -3.36 17.96 11.57
CA PHE A 288 -4.23 17.20 10.66
C PHE A 288 -3.58 15.88 10.24
N TYR A 289 -2.29 15.89 9.89
CA TYR A 289 -1.57 14.67 9.50
C TYR A 289 -1.36 13.72 10.68
N ILE A 290 -1.10 14.25 11.87
CA ILE A 290 -1.03 13.44 13.09
C ILE A 290 -2.36 12.73 13.33
N ILE A 291 -3.50 13.45 13.28
CA ILE A 291 -4.83 12.85 13.40
C ILE A 291 -5.05 11.79 12.32
N LYS A 292 -4.68 12.07 11.07
CA LYS A 292 -4.78 11.10 9.96
C LYS A 292 -4.04 9.81 10.23
N ILE A 293 -2.82 9.89 10.77
CA ILE A 293 -2.00 8.73 11.11
C ILE A 293 -2.63 7.96 12.27
N LEU A 294 -3.00 8.64 13.36
CA LEU A 294 -3.57 8.02 14.55
C LEU A 294 -4.88 7.30 14.24
N VAL A 295 -5.78 7.92 13.46
CA VAL A 295 -7.03 7.29 13.03
C VAL A 295 -6.76 6.09 12.13
N ALA A 296 -5.81 6.19 11.19
CA ALA A 296 -5.49 5.09 10.30
C ALA A 296 -4.92 3.89 11.07
N LEU A 297 -4.05 4.13 12.05
CA LEU A 297 -3.50 3.09 12.92
C LEU A 297 -4.61 2.47 13.80
N ALA A 298 -5.45 3.30 14.44
CA ALA A 298 -6.54 2.82 15.28
C ALA A 298 -7.52 1.92 14.51
N LEU A 299 -7.81 2.25 13.24
CA LEU A 299 -8.68 1.45 12.38
C LEU A 299 -7.98 0.22 11.80
N ALA A 300 -6.68 0.27 11.54
CA ALA A 300 -5.90 -0.87 11.05
C ALA A 300 -5.65 -1.93 12.14
N THR A 301 -5.43 -1.52 13.39
CA THR A 301 -5.02 -2.41 14.48
C THR A 301 -5.96 -3.61 14.67
N PRO A 302 -7.29 -3.46 14.77
CA PRO A 302 -8.18 -4.62 14.92
C PRO A 302 -8.08 -5.61 13.76
N ILE A 303 -7.87 -5.12 12.53
CA ILE A 303 -7.74 -5.95 11.32
C ILE A 303 -6.43 -6.73 11.37
N VAL A 304 -5.33 -6.06 11.73
CA VAL A 304 -4.00 -6.68 11.86
C VAL A 304 -4.00 -7.70 13.00
N VAL A 305 -4.52 -7.32 14.18
CA VAL A 305 -4.62 -8.23 15.33
C VAL A 305 -5.46 -9.45 14.97
N TYR A 306 -6.61 -9.29 14.31
CA TYR A 306 -7.41 -10.41 13.85
C TYR A 306 -6.63 -11.30 12.87
N HIS A 307 -5.94 -10.72 11.88
CA HIS A 307 -5.16 -11.48 10.91
C HIS A 307 -4.05 -12.32 11.58
N GLU A 308 -3.30 -11.72 12.51
CA GLU A 308 -2.19 -12.39 13.19
C GLU A 308 -2.67 -13.45 14.20
N THR A 309 -3.77 -13.18 14.91
CA THR A 309 -4.29 -14.09 15.95
C THR A 309 -5.17 -15.20 15.40
N PHE A 310 -5.77 -15.04 14.22
CA PHE A 310 -6.61 -16.07 13.64
C PHE A 310 -5.77 -17.29 13.25
N PRO A 311 -6.01 -18.47 13.87
CA PRO A 311 -5.19 -19.64 13.65
C PRO A 311 -5.36 -20.10 12.20
N SER A 312 -4.23 -20.34 11.52
CA SER A 312 -4.25 -21.04 10.24
C SER A 312 -4.56 -22.51 10.53
N THR A 313 -5.78 -22.96 10.25
CA THR A 313 -6.18 -24.35 10.50
C THR A 313 -5.72 -25.23 9.34
N PRO A 314 -4.81 -26.19 9.56
CA PRO A 314 -4.33 -27.08 8.49
C PRO A 314 -5.46 -27.83 7.80
N ASP A 315 -6.42 -28.29 8.60
CA ASP A 315 -7.48 -29.19 8.14
C ASP A 315 -8.61 -28.44 7.42
N ASN A 316 -8.65 -27.10 7.51
CA ASN A 316 -9.68 -26.29 6.86
C ASN A 316 -9.09 -25.04 6.20
N PHE A 317 -8.33 -25.30 5.15
CA PHE A 317 -7.71 -24.28 4.32
C PHE A 317 -8.72 -23.25 3.77
N TYR A 318 -9.90 -23.68 3.34
CA TYR A 318 -10.95 -22.78 2.84
C TYR A 318 -11.44 -21.81 3.91
N LEU A 319 -11.56 -22.26 5.16
CA LEU A 319 -11.91 -21.40 6.29
C LEU A 319 -10.81 -20.35 6.54
N THR A 320 -9.55 -20.76 6.49
CA THR A 320 -8.41 -19.82 6.59
C THR A 320 -8.47 -18.80 5.46
N LEU A 321 -8.73 -19.20 4.22
CA LEU A 321 -8.88 -18.26 3.10
C LEU A 321 -10.04 -17.26 3.33
N MET A 322 -11.23 -17.77 3.64
CA MET A 322 -12.44 -16.94 3.77
C MET A 322 -12.35 -15.97 4.96
N LEU A 323 -11.97 -16.47 6.13
CA LEU A 323 -11.95 -15.69 7.35
C LEU A 323 -10.66 -14.89 7.53
N LYS A 324 -9.49 -15.51 7.36
CA LYS A 324 -8.23 -14.82 7.63
C LYS A 324 -7.82 -13.87 6.51
N ALA A 325 -7.93 -14.28 5.25
CA ALA A 325 -7.47 -13.50 4.11
C ALA A 325 -8.56 -12.59 3.52
N ASN A 326 -9.74 -13.14 3.20
CA ASN A 326 -10.77 -12.37 2.51
C ASN A 326 -11.51 -11.40 3.43
N LEU A 327 -11.98 -11.84 4.60
CA LEU A 327 -12.72 -10.96 5.51
C LEU A 327 -11.89 -9.74 5.94
N THR A 328 -10.63 -9.95 6.35
CA THR A 328 -9.73 -8.85 6.74
C THR A 328 -9.49 -7.87 5.59
N SER A 329 -9.29 -8.39 4.38
CA SER A 329 -9.08 -7.60 3.17
C SER A 329 -10.33 -6.81 2.78
N ILE A 330 -11.51 -7.43 2.86
CA ILE A 330 -12.80 -6.78 2.60
C ILE A 330 -13.00 -5.62 3.57
N LEU A 331 -12.85 -5.87 4.88
CA LEU A 331 -12.97 -4.85 5.92
C LEU A 331 -11.97 -3.72 5.71
N GLY A 332 -10.72 -4.03 5.37
CA GLY A 332 -9.69 -3.05 5.08
C GLY A 332 -10.08 -2.12 3.93
N GLY A 333 -10.46 -2.67 2.78
CA GLY A 333 -10.87 -1.85 1.63
C GLY A 333 -12.12 -1.02 1.93
N MET A 334 -13.09 -1.57 2.67
CA MET A 334 -14.30 -0.84 3.08
C MET A 334 -13.99 0.35 4.00
N ILE A 335 -13.16 0.15 5.02
CA ILE A 335 -12.85 1.19 6.01
C ILE A 335 -12.06 2.33 5.38
N PHE A 336 -11.03 1.99 4.59
CA PHE A 336 -10.08 2.97 4.07
C PHE A 336 -10.58 3.71 2.81
N PHE A 337 -11.38 3.06 1.97
CA PHE A 337 -11.92 3.68 0.75
C PHE A 337 -13.41 4.02 0.82
N GLY A 338 -14.14 3.53 1.82
CA GLY A 338 -15.57 3.82 1.98
C GLY A 338 -15.89 5.16 2.62
N GLY A 339 -14.91 6.00 2.93
CA GLY A 339 -15.14 7.32 3.55
C GLY A 339 -15.34 7.29 5.07
N ILE A 340 -15.37 6.11 5.72
CA ILE A 340 -15.40 5.99 7.19
C ILE A 340 -14.17 6.66 7.79
N TYR A 341 -12.98 6.32 7.26
CA TYR A 341 -11.72 6.93 7.66
C TYR A 341 -11.77 8.47 7.54
N ASP A 342 -12.23 8.99 6.39
CA ASP A 342 -12.27 10.44 6.13
C ASP A 342 -13.26 11.16 7.05
N LEU A 343 -14.41 10.55 7.34
CA LEU A 343 -15.40 11.07 8.27
C LEU A 343 -14.84 11.20 9.69
N ILE A 344 -14.15 10.17 10.18
CA ILE A 344 -13.56 10.18 11.53
C ILE A 344 -12.46 11.24 11.62
N VAL A 345 -11.54 11.28 10.64
CA VAL A 345 -10.48 12.29 10.57
C VAL A 345 -11.07 13.70 10.58
N PHE A 346 -12.07 13.96 9.74
CA PHE A 346 -12.70 15.28 9.63
C PHE A 346 -13.37 15.69 10.95
N LYS A 347 -14.12 14.79 11.58
CA LYS A 347 -14.80 15.07 12.85
C LYS A 347 -13.80 15.37 13.98
N LEU A 348 -12.77 14.55 14.13
CA LEU A 348 -11.74 14.76 15.15
C LEU A 348 -10.94 16.04 14.92
N PHE A 349 -10.64 16.36 13.67
CA PHE A 349 -9.94 17.60 13.34
C PHE A 349 -10.75 18.84 13.69
N ASN A 350 -12.03 18.87 13.32
CA ASN A 350 -12.91 20.00 13.65
C ASN A 350 -13.08 20.17 15.17
N MET A 351 -13.19 19.06 15.92
CA MET A 351 -13.24 19.11 17.38
C MET A 351 -11.96 19.71 17.96
N LEU A 352 -10.78 19.29 17.49
CA LEU A 352 -9.51 19.84 17.93
C LEU A 352 -9.38 21.33 17.61
N GLU A 353 -9.77 21.74 16.39
CA GLU A 353 -9.71 23.14 15.98
C GLU A 353 -10.65 24.02 16.82
N GLN A 354 -11.85 23.53 17.13
CA GLN A 354 -12.79 24.22 18.01
C GLN A 354 -12.22 24.39 19.41
N SER A 355 -11.67 23.33 20.02
CA SER A 355 -11.05 23.42 21.35
C SER A 355 -9.86 24.37 21.39
N LEU A 356 -9.06 24.43 20.31
CA LEU A 356 -7.94 25.37 20.21
C LEU A 356 -8.41 26.83 20.06
N LYS A 357 -9.55 27.08 19.41
CA LYS A 357 -10.13 28.42 19.30
C LYS A 357 -10.70 28.88 20.65
N GLU A 358 -11.44 28.00 21.33
CA GLU A 358 -12.02 28.27 22.65
C GLU A 358 -10.93 28.56 23.70
N GLY A 359 -9.84 27.78 23.71
CA GLY A 359 -8.70 28.01 24.61
C GLY A 359 -7.93 29.30 24.34
N LYS A 360 -7.88 29.77 23.08
CA LYS A 360 -7.30 31.09 22.77
C LYS A 360 -8.19 32.23 23.23
N THR A 361 -9.50 32.10 23.05
CA THR A 361 -10.45 33.13 23.50
C THR A 361 -10.47 33.25 25.02
N SER A 362 -10.37 32.14 25.75
CA SER A 362 -10.31 32.18 27.22
C SER A 362 -9.02 32.85 27.71
N PHE A 363 -7.86 32.49 27.14
CA PHE A 363 -6.58 33.10 27.52
C PHE A 363 -6.51 34.60 27.19
N MET A 364 -7.05 35.02 26.05
CA MET A 364 -7.15 36.45 25.72
C MET A 364 -8.10 37.20 26.66
N SER A 365 -9.22 36.59 27.06
CA SER A 365 -10.15 37.20 28.02
C SER A 365 -9.55 37.33 29.43
N GLU A 366 -8.75 36.35 29.84
CA GLU A 366 -8.08 36.35 31.15
C GLU A 366 -7.00 37.43 31.20
N ASN A 367 -6.15 37.53 30.17
CA ASN A 367 -5.14 38.60 30.10
C ASN A 367 -5.75 40.00 30.06
N GLN A 368 -6.86 40.21 29.32
CA GLN A 368 -7.56 41.49 29.31
C GLN A 368 -8.19 41.83 30.67
N SER A 369 -8.60 40.82 31.44
CA SER A 369 -9.10 41.04 32.81
C SER A 369 -7.98 41.38 33.79
N SER A 370 -6.81 40.74 33.67
CA SER A 370 -5.64 41.05 34.49
C SER A 370 -5.05 42.44 34.18
N GLU A 371 -4.98 42.84 32.91
CA GLU A 371 -4.54 44.20 32.53
C GLU A 371 -5.49 45.27 33.10
N LYS A 372 -6.80 45.05 33.04
CA LYS A 372 -7.77 45.98 33.65
C LYS A 372 -7.65 46.09 35.18
N LEU A 373 -7.25 45.01 35.86
CA LEU A 373 -7.03 45.05 37.31
C LEU A 373 -5.77 45.87 37.64
N ILE A 374 -4.69 45.70 36.87
CA ILE A 374 -3.46 46.47 37.04
C ILE A 374 -3.71 47.96 36.75
N ASP A 375 -4.42 48.29 35.67
CA ASP A 375 -4.73 49.68 35.33
C ASP A 375 -5.60 50.37 36.40
N ASN A 376 -6.52 49.65 37.03
CA ASN A 376 -7.33 50.19 38.13
C ASN A 376 -6.51 50.41 39.42
N GLU A 377 -5.53 49.56 39.71
CA GLU A 377 -4.65 49.70 40.88
C GLU A 377 -3.75 50.94 40.74
N TYR A 378 -3.23 51.21 39.53
CA TYR A 378 -2.47 52.45 39.26
C TYR A 378 -3.33 53.72 39.25
N ALA A 379 -4.59 53.64 38.82
CA ALA A 379 -5.51 54.78 38.86
C ALA A 379 -5.84 55.22 40.29
N ASP A 380 -6.01 54.28 41.23
CA ASP A 380 -6.27 54.56 42.64
C ASP A 380 -5.04 55.13 43.39
N GLU A 381 -3.81 54.79 42.98
CA GLU A 381 -2.61 55.43 43.53
C GLU A 381 -2.45 56.88 43.06
N SER A 382 -2.81 57.20 41.81
CA SER A 382 -2.69 58.55 41.26
C SER A 382 -3.66 59.57 41.86
N THR A 383 -4.74 59.11 42.50
CA THR A 383 -5.72 59.97 43.19
C THR A 383 -5.40 60.18 44.67
N ARG A 384 -4.39 59.48 45.22
CA ARG A 384 -3.93 59.64 46.61
C ARG A 384 -2.70 60.54 46.77
N SER A 385 -2.12 61.04 45.69
CA SER A 385 -1.10 62.11 45.67
C SER A 385 -1.75 63.45 45.36
#